data_AF-A0A1V6FVN1-F1
#
_entry.id   AF-A0A1V6FVN1-F1
#
_cell.length_a   1.000
_cell.length_b   1.000
_cell.length_c   1.000
_cell.angle_alpha   90.00
_cell.angle_beta   90.00
_cell.angle_gamma   90.00
#
_symmetry.space_group_name_H-M   'P 1'
#
loop_
_entity.id
_entity.type
_entity.pdbx_description
1 polymer ?
#
loop_
_entity_poly.entity_id
_entity_poly.type
_entity_poly.pdbx_seq_one_letter_code
_entity_poly.pdbx_strand_id
1 'polypeptide(L)'
;MVVAVILGKRLNDDGSFSEILQRRMSLALQLYKQEKPDYIIVSGGIANPKAGVAEGQKMYDFLVENGVPEKKLIKETESMTTKENAKYTIPMAISLQTNRLILCTSKEHMNRFYLNPYKLFLKAKKKFGGNFELVKYSD
;
A
#
# COMPACT_ATOMS: atom_id res chain seq x y z
N MET A 1 13.87 -2.79 10.74
CA MET A 1 12.41 -2.93 10.81
C MET A 1 11.87 -3.22 9.43
N VAL A 2 10.90 -4.12 9.33
CA VAL A 2 10.23 -4.47 8.07
C VAL A 2 8.92 -3.70 7.98
N VAL A 3 8.74 -2.95 6.91
CA VAL A 3 7.52 -2.19 6.64
C VAL A 3 6.89 -2.70 5.35
N ALA A 4 5.59 -2.96 5.35
CA ALA A 4 4.84 -3.25 4.14
C ALA A 4 4.06 -2.03 3.68
N VAL A 5 3.97 -1.82 2.37
CA VAL A 5 3.09 -0.81 1.75
C VAL A 5 2.11 -1.52 0.84
N ILE A 6 0.81 -1.39 1.11
CA ILE A 6 -0.25 -1.97 0.29
C ILE A 6 -0.87 -0.85 -0.55
N LEU A 7 -0.84 -1.03 -1.87
CA LEU A 7 -1.40 -0.06 -2.81
C LEU A 7 -2.89 -0.28 -3.04
N GLY A 8 -3.64 0.81 -2.92
CA GLY A 8 -5.08 0.85 -3.20
C GLY A 8 -5.43 0.67 -4.68
N LYS A 9 -6.72 0.50 -4.90
CA LYS A 9 -7.37 0.39 -6.21
C LYS A 9 -8.80 0.89 -6.07
N ARG A 10 -9.27 1.59 -7.11
CA ARG A 10 -10.59 2.22 -7.16
C ARG A 10 -11.69 1.31 -6.60
N LEU A 11 -12.43 1.84 -5.63
CA LEU A 11 -13.63 1.24 -5.05
C LEU A 11 -14.79 1.26 -6.06
N ASN A 12 -15.75 0.36 -5.88
CA ASN A 12 -17.02 0.40 -6.59
C ASN A 12 -17.85 1.63 -6.16
N ASP A 13 -18.87 1.99 -6.93
CA ASP A 13 -19.68 3.19 -6.68
C ASP A 13 -20.44 3.12 -5.33
N ASP A 14 -20.72 1.92 -4.83
CA ASP A 14 -21.32 1.66 -3.51
C ASP A 14 -20.30 1.65 -2.35
N GLY A 15 -19.02 1.91 -2.63
CA GLY A 15 -17.94 1.90 -1.64
C GLY A 15 -17.40 0.50 -1.28
N SER A 16 -17.89 -0.57 -1.92
CA SER A 16 -17.32 -1.90 -1.79
C SER A 16 -15.98 -2.04 -2.52
N PHE A 17 -15.19 -3.03 -2.13
CA PHE A 17 -13.95 -3.36 -2.83
C PHE A 17 -14.23 -3.88 -4.24
N SER A 18 -13.51 -3.33 -5.23
CA SER A 18 -13.41 -3.98 -6.54
C SER A 18 -12.71 -5.33 -6.41
N GLU A 19 -12.96 -6.24 -7.35
CA GLU A 19 -12.37 -7.59 -7.35
C GLU A 19 -10.83 -7.58 -7.20
N ILE A 20 -10.16 -6.63 -7.88
CA ILE A 20 -8.72 -6.44 -7.78
C ILE A 20 -8.30 -6.02 -6.38
N LEU A 21 -9.06 -5.13 -5.72
CA LEU A 21 -8.74 -4.71 -4.36
C LEU A 21 -8.99 -5.85 -3.36
N GLN A 22 -10.07 -6.63 -3.53
CA GLN A 22 -10.33 -7.82 -2.72
C GLN A 22 -9.16 -8.81 -2.77
N ARG A 23 -8.66 -9.12 -3.99
CA ARG A 23 -7.48 -9.98 -4.16
C ARG A 23 -6.24 -9.42 -3.46
N ARG A 24 -5.99 -8.11 -3.56
CA ARG A 24 -4.88 -7.46 -2.85
C ARG A 24 -5.03 -7.53 -1.34
N MET A 25 -6.25 -7.46 -0.82
CA MET A 25 -6.48 -7.56 0.61
C MET A 25 -6.29 -8.98 1.14
N SER A 26 -6.69 -10.00 0.38
CA SER A 26 -6.33 -11.39 0.67
C SER A 26 -4.81 -11.58 0.67
N LEU A 27 -4.11 -11.01 -0.32
CA LEU A 27 -2.65 -11.03 -0.40
C LEU A 27 -1.99 -10.28 0.77
N ALA A 28 -2.57 -9.17 1.23
CA ALA A 28 -2.09 -8.42 2.39
C ALA A 28 -2.20 -9.23 3.70
N LEU A 29 -3.28 -9.97 3.89
CA LEU A 29 -3.42 -10.87 5.05
C LEU A 29 -2.41 -12.02 4.98
N GLN A 30 -2.14 -12.55 3.78
CA GLN A 30 -1.10 -13.54 3.58
C GLN A 30 0.30 -12.96 3.91
N LEU A 31 0.61 -11.77 3.40
CA LEU A 31 1.84 -11.04 3.69
C LEU A 31 2.00 -10.85 5.20
N TYR A 32 0.95 -10.42 5.89
CA TYR A 32 0.99 -10.21 7.34
C TYR A 32 1.35 -11.49 8.10
N LYS A 33 0.80 -12.65 7.70
CA LYS A 33 1.09 -13.95 8.32
C LYS A 33 2.50 -14.46 8.01
N GLN A 34 2.97 -14.26 6.78
CA GLN A 34 4.22 -14.84 6.27
C GLN A 34 5.43 -13.95 6.57
N GLU A 35 5.38 -12.68 6.18
CA GLU A 35 6.49 -11.74 6.29
C GLU A 35 6.51 -11.02 7.65
N LYS A 36 5.40 -11.06 8.40
CA LYS A 36 5.25 -10.49 9.75
C LYS A 36 5.83 -9.08 9.88
N PRO A 37 5.43 -8.12 9.02
CA PRO A 37 5.98 -6.76 9.07
C PRO A 37 5.72 -6.11 10.44
N ASP A 38 6.63 -5.22 10.84
CA ASP A 38 6.50 -4.39 12.03
C ASP A 38 5.33 -3.42 11.86
N TYR A 39 5.26 -2.79 10.68
CA TYR A 39 4.19 -1.87 10.28
C TYR A 39 3.68 -2.16 8.87
N ILE A 40 2.39 -1.90 8.66
CA ILE A 40 1.71 -1.94 7.38
C ILE A 40 1.15 -0.55 7.09
N ILE A 41 1.59 0.05 6.00
CA ILE A 41 1.06 1.30 5.46
C ILE A 41 0.06 0.95 4.34
N VAL A 42 -1.19 1.35 4.49
CA VAL A 42 -2.21 1.25 3.44
C VAL A 42 -2.34 2.60 2.75
N SER A 43 -2.21 2.64 1.42
CA SER A 43 -2.05 3.88 0.66
C SER A 43 -3.05 3.99 -0.48
N GLY A 44 -3.86 5.05 -0.45
CA GLY A 44 -4.84 5.39 -1.48
C GLY A 44 -5.86 6.41 -1.00
N GLY A 45 -6.06 7.49 -1.74
CA GLY A 45 -7.07 8.51 -1.48
C GLY A 45 -8.44 8.21 -2.09
N ILE A 46 -9.23 9.26 -2.31
CA ILE A 46 -10.62 9.15 -2.82
C ILE A 46 -10.63 9.06 -4.35
N ALA A 47 -10.21 7.91 -4.89
CA ALA A 47 -10.16 7.69 -6.35
C ALA A 47 -11.55 7.53 -7.01
N ASN A 48 -12.60 7.23 -6.22
CA ASN A 48 -13.99 7.20 -6.68
C ASN A 48 -14.83 8.22 -5.89
N PRO A 49 -15.14 9.41 -6.45
CA PRO A 49 -15.95 10.41 -5.77
C PRO A 49 -17.34 9.91 -5.35
N LYS A 50 -17.93 8.96 -6.08
CA LYS A 50 -19.23 8.37 -5.73
C LYS A 50 -19.19 7.51 -4.46
N ALA A 51 -18.07 6.80 -4.26
CA ALA A 51 -17.84 6.04 -3.03
C ALA A 51 -17.63 6.96 -1.82
N GLY A 52 -17.12 8.18 -2.04
CA GLY A 52 -16.94 9.20 -1.01
C GLY A 52 -15.91 8.86 0.08
N VAL A 53 -15.15 7.78 -0.07
CA VAL A 53 -14.23 7.26 0.94
C VAL A 53 -12.86 6.95 0.33
N ALA A 54 -11.81 7.21 1.10
CA ALA A 54 -10.44 6.91 0.71
C ALA A 54 -10.20 5.39 0.71
N GLU A 55 -9.49 4.90 -0.31
CA GLU A 55 -9.11 3.49 -0.41
C GLU A 55 -8.29 3.06 0.82
N GLY A 56 -7.37 3.91 1.28
CA GLY A 56 -6.54 3.69 2.47
C GLY A 56 -7.36 3.50 3.74
N GLN A 57 -8.46 4.24 3.91
CA GLN A 57 -9.34 4.07 5.06
C GLN A 57 -10.08 2.73 4.98
N LYS A 58 -10.66 2.37 3.84
CA LYS A 58 -11.35 1.08 3.68
C LYS A 58 -10.41 -0.13 3.83
N MET A 59 -9.17 -0.03 3.33
CA MET A 59 -8.15 -1.05 3.52
C MET A 59 -7.73 -1.19 4.99
N TYR A 60 -7.61 -0.06 5.71
CA TYR A 60 -7.33 -0.06 7.14
C TYR A 60 -8.42 -0.82 7.91
N ASP A 61 -9.68 -0.43 7.71
CA ASP A 61 -10.84 -1.02 8.39
C ASP A 61 -10.89 -2.54 8.17
N PHE A 62 -10.73 -2.97 6.91
CA PHE A 62 -10.70 -4.39 6.56
C PHE A 62 -9.59 -5.17 7.30
N LEU A 63 -8.37 -4.61 7.40
CA LEU A 63 -7.27 -5.30 8.08
C LEU A 63 -7.50 -5.40 9.59
N VAL A 64 -8.09 -4.37 10.20
CA VAL A 64 -8.49 -4.39 11.61
C VAL A 64 -9.56 -5.46 11.86
N GLU A 65 -10.61 -5.48 11.05
CA GLU A 65 -11.69 -6.49 11.12
C GLU A 65 -11.16 -7.92 10.95
N ASN A 66 -10.05 -8.10 10.24
CA ASN A 66 -9.38 -9.39 10.04
C ASN A 66 -8.24 -9.66 11.03
N GLY A 67 -8.17 -8.91 12.14
CA GLY A 67 -7.30 -9.20 13.28
C GLY A 67 -5.87 -8.65 13.18
N VAL A 68 -5.60 -7.73 12.25
CA VAL A 68 -4.33 -6.99 12.26
C VAL A 68 -4.42 -5.88 13.33
N PRO A 69 -3.51 -5.84 14.32
CA PRO A 69 -3.58 -4.83 15.38
C PRO A 69 -3.45 -3.42 14.84
N GLU A 70 -4.34 -2.51 15.26
CA GLU A 70 -4.34 -1.09 14.86
C GLU A 70 -2.98 -0.42 15.04
N LYS A 71 -2.25 -0.74 16.12
CA LYS A 71 -0.90 -0.20 16.39
C LYS A 71 0.15 -0.54 15.32
N LYS A 72 -0.11 -1.54 14.47
CA LYS A 72 0.75 -1.89 13.34
C LYS A 72 0.33 -1.21 12.04
N LEU A 73 -0.85 -0.58 12.00
CA LEU A 73 -1.44 -0.04 10.79
C LEU A 73 -1.26 1.47 10.72
N ILE A 74 -0.89 1.95 9.55
CA ILE A 74 -0.78 3.38 9.24
C ILE A 74 -1.58 3.61 7.97
N LYS A 75 -2.48 4.59 8.00
CA LYS A 75 -3.29 4.99 6.86
C LYS A 75 -2.68 6.19 6.15
N GLU A 76 -2.59 6.09 4.83
CA GLU A 76 -2.25 7.20 3.94
C GLU A 76 -3.41 7.39 2.94
N THR A 77 -4.09 8.53 3.03
CA THR A 77 -5.39 8.79 2.39
C THR A 77 -5.37 9.95 1.40
N GLU A 78 -4.20 10.49 1.07
CA GLU A 78 -4.05 11.72 0.29
C GLU A 78 -3.65 11.43 -1.17
N SER A 79 -3.17 10.23 -1.45
CA SER A 79 -2.68 9.87 -2.77
C SER A 79 -3.79 9.68 -3.81
N MET A 80 -3.68 10.35 -4.96
CA MET A 80 -4.60 10.19 -6.08
C MET A 80 -3.98 9.41 -7.25
N THR A 81 -2.67 9.17 -7.18
CA THR A 81 -1.90 8.51 -8.23
C THR A 81 -0.87 7.54 -7.65
N THR A 82 -0.42 6.58 -8.46
CA THR A 82 0.69 5.67 -8.08
C THR A 82 1.97 6.43 -7.74
N LYS A 83 2.21 7.59 -8.36
CA LYS A 83 3.36 8.45 -8.07
C LYS A 83 3.22 9.09 -6.68
N GLU A 84 2.02 9.47 -6.28
CA GLU A 84 1.73 10.02 -4.96
C GLU A 84 1.78 8.98 -3.87
N ASN A 85 1.31 7.75 -4.12
CA ASN A 85 1.53 6.61 -3.22
C ASN A 85 3.01 6.52 -2.84
N ALA A 86 3.91 6.55 -3.84
CA ALA A 86 5.35 6.54 -3.60
C ALA A 86 5.85 7.82 -2.89
N LYS A 87 5.32 8.99 -3.26
CA LYS A 87 5.71 10.27 -2.67
C LYS A 87 5.38 10.35 -1.17
N TYR A 88 4.23 9.81 -0.76
CA TYR A 88 3.73 9.94 0.62
C TYR A 88 4.18 8.78 1.51
N THR A 89 4.24 7.55 1.00
CA THR A 89 4.61 6.39 1.83
C THR A 89 6.11 6.23 2.05
N ILE A 90 6.97 6.67 1.12
CA ILE A 90 8.43 6.56 1.29
C ILE A 90 8.94 7.35 2.50
N PRO A 91 8.59 8.64 2.69
CA PRO A 91 8.98 9.38 3.89
C PRO A 91 8.50 8.71 5.18
N MET A 92 7.26 8.20 5.20
CA MET A 92 6.73 7.46 6.36
C MET A 92 7.59 6.24 6.68
N ALA A 93 7.96 5.46 5.67
CA ALA A 93 8.82 4.29 5.86
C ALA A 93 10.23 4.66 6.35
N ILE A 94 10.79 5.79 5.90
CA ILE A 94 12.06 6.33 6.39
C ILE A 94 11.95 6.76 7.85
N SER A 95 10.87 7.47 8.23
CA SER A 95 10.60 7.86 9.62
C SER A 95 10.45 6.66 10.56
N LEU A 96 9.94 5.53 10.04
CA LEU A 96 9.90 4.25 10.74
C LEU A 96 11.24 3.52 10.76
N GLN A 97 12.31 4.11 10.23
CA GLN A 97 13.65 3.53 10.15
C GLN A 97 13.64 2.12 9.53
N THR A 98 12.83 1.94 8.48
CA THR A 98 12.76 0.65 7.79
C THR A 98 14.11 0.28 7.20
N ASN A 99 14.45 -1.00 7.23
CA ASN A 99 15.59 -1.57 6.51
C ASN A 99 15.14 -2.45 5.33
N ARG A 100 13.85 -2.84 5.28
CA ARG A 100 13.23 -3.59 4.20
C ARG A 100 11.79 -3.13 4.00
N LEU A 101 11.49 -2.59 2.82
CA LEU A 101 10.15 -2.18 2.40
C LEU A 101 9.56 -3.22 1.45
N ILE A 102 8.46 -3.84 1.84
CA ILE A 102 7.71 -4.78 1.01
C ILE A 102 6.59 -4.02 0.30
N LEU A 103 6.67 -3.92 -1.03
CA LEU A 103 5.66 -3.26 -1.85
C LEU A 103 4.63 -4.30 -2.35
N CYS A 104 3.42 -4.22 -1.81
CA CYS A 104 2.32 -5.13 -2.08
C CYS A 104 1.29 -4.54 -3.06
N THR A 105 1.08 -5.22 -4.19
CA THR A 105 0.03 -4.89 -5.18
C THR A 105 -0.20 -6.06 -6.13
N SER A 106 -1.27 -6.06 -6.93
CA SER A 106 -1.52 -7.09 -7.96
C SER A 106 -0.41 -7.19 -9.01
N LYS A 107 -0.19 -8.38 -9.56
CA LYS A 107 0.81 -8.71 -10.58
C LYS A 107 0.77 -7.79 -11.80
N GLU A 108 -0.42 -7.53 -12.32
CA GLU A 108 -0.61 -6.69 -13.50
C GLU A 108 -0.20 -5.25 -13.20
N HIS A 109 -0.46 -4.77 -11.97
CA HIS A 109 -0.01 -3.45 -11.53
C HIS A 109 1.51 -3.40 -11.39
N MET A 110 2.12 -4.43 -10.78
CA MET A 110 3.56 -4.54 -10.58
C MET A 110 4.34 -4.56 -11.91
N ASN A 111 3.73 -5.09 -12.97
CA ASN A 111 4.33 -5.24 -14.29
C ASN A 111 3.88 -4.19 -15.32
N ARG A 112 3.13 -3.14 -14.92
CA ARG A 112 2.73 -2.08 -15.86
C ARG A 112 3.93 -1.43 -16.53
N PHE A 113 3.81 -1.14 -17.83
CA PHE A 113 4.83 -0.44 -18.59
C PHE A 113 4.93 1.04 -18.17
N TYR A 114 3.79 1.75 -18.19
CA TYR A 114 3.67 3.12 -17.69
C TYR A 114 3.25 3.15 -16.23
N LEU A 115 3.71 4.16 -15.49
CA LEU A 115 3.42 4.34 -14.05
C LEU A 115 3.68 3.07 -13.23
N ASN A 116 4.73 2.32 -13.59
CA ASN A 116 5.13 1.12 -12.88
C ASN A 116 5.39 1.45 -11.39
N PRO A 117 4.65 0.84 -10.45
CA PRO A 117 4.73 1.19 -9.04
C PRO A 117 6.14 0.95 -8.49
N TYR A 118 6.77 -0.18 -8.81
CA TYR A 118 8.12 -0.49 -8.35
C TYR A 118 9.15 0.55 -8.81
N LYS A 119 9.14 0.93 -10.09
CA LYS A 119 10.04 1.98 -10.62
C LYS A 119 9.78 3.34 -9.96
N LEU A 120 8.52 3.68 -9.69
CA LEU A 120 8.17 4.93 -9.00
C LEU A 120 8.64 4.93 -7.54
N PHE A 121 8.50 3.81 -6.83
CA PHE A 121 9.01 3.64 -5.47
C PHE A 121 10.54 3.70 -5.43
N LEU A 122 11.25 3.11 -6.40
CA LEU A 122 12.71 3.25 -6.51
C LEU A 122 13.13 4.72 -6.70
N LYS A 123 12.43 5.45 -7.58
CA LYS A 123 12.70 6.88 -7.80
C LYS A 123 12.44 7.70 -6.53
N ALA A 124 11.32 7.45 -5.85
CA ALA A 124 10.98 8.13 -4.60
C ALA A 124 12.00 7.80 -3.48
N LYS A 125 12.33 6.52 -3.30
CA LYS A 125 13.39 6.08 -2.38
C LYS A 125 14.69 6.86 -2.60
N LYS A 126 15.18 6.93 -3.84
CA LYS A 126 16.39 7.72 -4.18
C LYS A 126 16.22 9.19 -3.86
N LYS A 127 15.08 9.80 -4.22
CA LYS A 127 14.79 11.22 -4.00
C LYS A 127 14.80 11.59 -2.51
N PHE A 128 14.23 10.75 -1.65
CA PHE A 128 14.10 11.01 -0.23
C PHE A 128 15.25 10.43 0.61
N GLY A 129 16.29 9.86 -0.02
CA GLY A 129 17.46 9.32 0.70
C GLY A 129 17.20 8.02 1.46
N GLY A 130 16.23 7.22 1.05
CA GLY A 130 15.91 5.95 1.72
C GLY A 130 16.99 4.89 1.53
N ASN A 131 17.52 4.37 2.64
CA ASN A 131 18.55 3.32 2.66
C ASN A 131 17.98 1.97 3.16
N PHE A 132 17.07 1.39 2.40
CA PHE A 132 16.43 0.10 2.70
C PHE A 132 16.27 -0.76 1.45
N GLU A 133 16.18 -2.07 1.61
CA GLU A 133 15.82 -2.98 0.52
C GLU A 133 14.37 -2.73 0.07
N LEU A 134 14.10 -2.71 -1.24
CA LEU A 134 12.73 -2.64 -1.77
C LEU A 134 12.37 -3.98 -2.41
N VAL A 135 11.39 -4.68 -1.84
CA VAL A 135 10.98 -6.02 -2.26
C VAL A 135 9.59 -5.96 -2.89
N LYS A 136 9.38 -6.71 -3.98
CA LYS A 136 8.05 -6.85 -4.62
C LYS A 136 7.27 -7.96 -3.94
N TYR A 137 5.98 -7.73 -3.70
CA TYR A 137 5.04 -8.76 -3.27
C TYR A 137 3.76 -8.63 -4.12
N SER A 138 3.46 -9.65 -4.92
CA SER A 138 2.28 -9.70 -5.77
C SER A 138 1.75 -11.13 -5.84
N ASP A 139 0.50 -11.27 -6.28
CA ASP A 139 -0.07 -12.53 -6.70
C ASP A 139 0.49 -13.03 -8.05
#